data_AF-A0A1H0IDT7-F1
#
_entry.id   AF-A0A1H0IDT7-F1
#
_cell.length_a   1.000
_cell.length_b   1.000
_cell.length_c   1.000
_cell.angle_alpha   90.00
_cell.angle_beta   90.00
_cell.angle_gamma   90.00
#
_symmetry.space_group_name_H-M   'P 1'
#
loop_
_entity.id
_entity.type
_entity.pdbx_description
1 polymer ?
#
loop_
_entity_poly.entity_id
_entity_poly.type
_entity_poly.pdbx_seq_one_letter_code
_entity_poly.pdbx_strand_id
1 'polypeptide(L)'
;MSQIVETNYKKELSDYGSRMNRLVDEFESQIHKQLNEKYAQSTKWSDKLADKIASFGGSWRFINIFFAVLALWIVLNSLSFTKMIHFDESPFILLNLVLSFLAGFQAPIIMMSQNRQAIRDKKETIVDYAINYKAEQEIDDMQGHLHRLEDDFAAFRREVKEDLAEIKRLLESK
;
A
#
# COMPACT_ATOMS: atom_id res chain seq x y z
N MET A 1 39.34 26.71 -11.19
CA MET A 1 39.30 25.27 -10.87
C MET A 1 38.20 24.89 -9.88
N SER A 2 37.92 25.67 -8.82
CA SER A 2 36.93 25.30 -7.80
C SER A 2 35.48 25.18 -8.31
N GLN A 3 35.01 26.08 -9.18
CA GLN A 3 33.65 26.05 -9.73
C GLN A 3 33.35 24.83 -10.62
N ILE A 4 34.36 24.27 -11.30
CA ILE A 4 34.19 23.11 -12.19
C ILE A 4 34.03 21.83 -11.36
N VAL A 5 34.77 21.72 -10.26
CA VAL A 5 34.68 20.59 -9.31
C VAL A 5 33.32 20.59 -8.61
N GLU A 6 32.87 21.74 -8.13
CA GLU A 6 31.58 21.88 -7.43
C GLU A 6 30.38 21.60 -8.35
N THR A 7 30.49 21.98 -9.63
CA THR A 7 29.46 21.69 -10.65
C THR A 7 29.41 20.20 -10.99
N ASN A 8 30.56 19.53 -11.13
CA ASN A 8 30.61 18.08 -11.36
C ASN A 8 30.07 17.30 -10.17
N TYR A 9 30.40 17.71 -8.94
CA TYR A 9 29.93 17.04 -7.73
C TYR A 9 28.40 17.11 -7.57
N LYS A 10 27.79 18.27 -7.83
CA LYS A 10 26.31 18.40 -7.85
C LYS A 10 25.66 17.56 -8.94
N LYS A 11 26.33 17.39 -10.08
CA LYS A 11 25.81 16.61 -11.22
C LYS A 11 25.83 15.12 -10.90
N GLU A 12 26.89 14.61 -10.29
CA GLU A 12 26.98 13.22 -9.83
C GLU A 12 25.98 12.93 -8.72
N LEU A 13 25.83 13.82 -7.74
CA LEU A 13 24.86 13.64 -6.65
C LEU A 13 23.41 13.57 -7.17
N SER A 14 23.08 14.40 -8.17
CA SER A 14 21.78 14.41 -8.82
C SER A 14 21.53 13.14 -9.67
N ASP A 15 22.56 12.64 -10.36
CA ASP A 15 22.47 11.42 -11.15
C ASP A 15 22.30 10.19 -10.25
N TYR A 16 23.01 10.15 -9.13
CA TYR A 16 22.89 9.08 -8.13
C TYR A 16 21.48 9.04 -7.51
N GLY A 17 20.94 10.18 -7.09
CA GLY A 17 19.56 10.26 -6.57
C GLY A 17 18.51 9.82 -7.58
N SER A 18 18.71 10.14 -8.86
CA SER A 18 17.80 9.73 -9.95
C SER A 18 17.85 8.23 -10.23
N ARG A 19 19.04 7.61 -10.10
CA ARG A 19 19.22 6.16 -10.24
C ARG A 19 18.64 5.40 -9.05
N MET A 20 18.84 5.92 -7.83
CA MET A 20 18.29 5.34 -6.61
C MET A 20 16.76 5.30 -6.67
N ASN A 21 16.11 6.41 -7.05
CA ASN A 21 14.65 6.45 -7.18
C ASN A 21 14.14 5.42 -8.20
N ARG A 22 14.82 5.24 -9.34
CA ARG A 22 14.42 4.21 -10.33
C ARG A 22 14.54 2.79 -9.79
N LEU A 23 15.58 2.49 -9.00
CA LEU A 23 15.75 1.16 -8.43
C LEU A 23 14.67 0.87 -7.39
N VAL A 24 14.33 1.85 -6.55
CA VAL A 24 13.22 1.76 -5.59
C VAL A 24 11.89 1.55 -6.31
N ASP A 25 11.59 2.38 -7.32
CA ASP A 25 10.36 2.26 -8.12
C ASP A 25 10.26 0.90 -8.83
N GLU A 26 11.39 0.37 -9.33
CA GLU A 26 11.44 -0.92 -10.01
C GLU A 26 11.27 -2.09 -9.03
N PHE A 27 11.87 -2.01 -7.84
CA PHE A 27 11.70 -3.01 -6.79
C PHE A 27 10.26 -3.05 -6.27
N GLU A 28 9.68 -1.88 -6.00
CA GLU A 28 8.29 -1.70 -5.58
C GLU A 28 7.34 -2.29 -6.62
N SER A 29 7.54 -1.92 -7.90
CA SER A 29 6.78 -2.44 -9.04
C SER A 29 6.87 -3.96 -9.17
N GLN A 30 8.06 -4.55 -9.09
CA GLN A 30 8.24 -6.00 -9.22
C GLN A 30 7.55 -6.78 -8.09
N ILE A 31 7.64 -6.28 -6.85
CA ILE A 31 6.99 -6.90 -5.71
C ILE A 31 5.46 -6.81 -5.83
N HIS A 32 4.91 -5.64 -6.18
CA HIS A 32 3.46 -5.49 -6.38
C HIS A 32 2.93 -6.38 -7.51
N LYS A 33 3.70 -6.55 -8.60
CA LYS A 33 3.30 -7.40 -9.73
C LYS A 33 3.27 -8.87 -9.35
N GLN A 34 4.32 -9.38 -8.68
CA GLN A 34 4.38 -10.78 -8.24
C GLN A 34 3.33 -11.11 -7.18
N LEU A 35 3.00 -10.14 -6.32
CA LEU A 35 1.89 -10.26 -5.39
C LEU A 35 0.57 -10.39 -6.15
N ASN A 36 0.26 -9.44 -7.03
CA ASN A 36 -0.99 -9.43 -7.81
C ASN A 36 -1.17 -10.69 -8.67
N GLU A 37 -0.11 -11.22 -9.29
CA GLU A 37 -0.18 -12.46 -10.07
C GLU A 37 -0.53 -13.68 -9.21
N LYS A 38 -0.01 -13.78 -7.97
CA LYS A 38 -0.39 -14.84 -7.04
C LYS A 38 -1.85 -14.72 -6.56
N TYR A 39 -2.42 -13.51 -6.53
CA TYR A 39 -3.85 -13.30 -6.21
C TYR A 39 -4.78 -13.64 -7.38
N ALA A 40 -4.38 -13.32 -8.62
CA ALA A 40 -5.19 -13.58 -9.80
C ALA A 40 -5.46 -15.10 -9.99
N GLN A 41 -4.49 -15.94 -9.61
CA GLN A 41 -4.58 -17.39 -9.75
C GLN A 41 -5.57 -18.08 -8.78
N SER A 42 -6.06 -17.39 -7.75
CA SER A 42 -6.95 -18.00 -6.73
C SER A 42 -8.38 -17.47 -6.72
N THR A 43 -8.88 -16.86 -7.80
CA THR A 43 -10.29 -16.41 -7.81
C THR A 43 -11.23 -17.59 -8.05
N LYS A 44 -11.71 -18.19 -6.96
CA LYS A 44 -12.91 -19.03 -7.01
C LYS A 44 -14.11 -18.15 -7.37
N TRP A 45 -15.10 -18.71 -8.06
CA TRP A 45 -16.37 -18.02 -8.39
C TRP A 45 -16.95 -17.31 -7.16
N SER A 46 -16.92 -17.97 -6.00
CA SER A 46 -17.44 -17.47 -4.72
C SER A 46 -16.87 -16.10 -4.35
N ASP A 47 -15.60 -15.89 -4.64
CA ASP A 47 -14.88 -14.68 -4.23
C ASP A 47 -15.30 -13.49 -5.11
N LYS A 48 -15.45 -13.74 -6.42
CA LYS A 48 -15.99 -12.74 -7.36
C LYS A 48 -17.42 -12.34 -7.03
N LEU A 49 -18.26 -13.29 -6.62
CA LEU A 49 -19.64 -13.02 -6.23
C LEU A 49 -19.68 -12.21 -4.92
N ALA A 50 -18.88 -12.59 -3.92
CA ALA A 50 -18.78 -11.88 -2.65
C ALA A 50 -18.27 -10.44 -2.81
N ASP A 51 -17.26 -10.20 -3.67
CA ASP A 51 -16.76 -8.86 -3.98
C ASP A 51 -17.85 -7.98 -4.62
N LYS A 52 -18.67 -8.55 -5.51
CA LYS A 52 -19.77 -7.83 -6.15
C LYS A 52 -20.91 -7.50 -5.18
N ILE A 53 -21.23 -8.42 -4.27
CA ILE A 53 -22.24 -8.20 -3.22
C ILE A 53 -21.75 -7.15 -2.21
N ALA A 54 -20.50 -7.23 -1.77
CA ALA A 54 -19.92 -6.28 -0.82
C ALA A 54 -19.85 -4.86 -1.39
N SER A 55 -19.42 -4.71 -2.64
CA SER A 55 -19.37 -3.40 -3.31
C SER A 55 -20.74 -2.80 -3.57
N PHE A 56 -21.76 -3.62 -3.87
CA PHE A 56 -23.13 -3.16 -4.03
C PHE A 56 -23.78 -2.78 -2.70
N GLY A 57 -23.66 -3.63 -1.67
CA GLY A 57 -24.24 -3.41 -0.35
C GLY A 57 -23.63 -2.24 0.42
N GLY A 58 -22.38 -1.88 0.13
CA GLY A 58 -21.70 -0.72 0.73
C GLY A 58 -22.01 0.63 0.07
N SER A 59 -22.85 0.68 -0.97
CA SER A 59 -23.14 1.92 -1.70
C SER A 59 -24.27 2.72 -1.06
N TRP A 60 -24.09 4.05 -0.99
CA TRP A 60 -25.16 4.99 -0.63
C TRP A 60 -26.41 4.88 -1.52
N ARG A 61 -26.25 4.47 -2.79
CA ARG A 61 -27.39 4.26 -3.70
C ARG A 61 -28.25 3.07 -3.29
N PHE A 62 -27.63 1.99 -2.80
CA PHE A 62 -28.34 0.79 -2.34
C PHE A 62 -29.23 1.11 -1.14
N ILE A 63 -28.70 1.88 -0.16
CA ILE A 63 -29.43 2.28 1.04
C ILE A 63 -30.70 3.07 0.66
N ASN A 64 -30.60 4.03 -0.26
CA ASN A 64 -31.73 4.83 -0.71
C ASN A 64 -32.81 3.99 -1.43
N ILE A 65 -32.40 3.07 -2.32
CA ILE A 65 -33.34 2.17 -3.02
C ILE A 65 -34.02 1.24 -2.02
N PHE A 66 -33.26 0.67 -1.08
CA PHE A 66 -33.79 -0.21 -0.04
C PHE A 66 -34.84 0.51 0.81
N PHE A 67 -34.55 1.73 1.25
CA PHE A 67 -35.51 2.54 2.00
C PHE A 67 -36.76 2.88 1.18
N ALA A 68 -36.61 3.22 -0.11
CA ALA A 68 -37.74 3.49 -0.99
C ALA A 68 -38.65 2.27 -1.19
N VAL A 69 -38.06 1.06 -1.32
CA VAL A 69 -38.82 -0.19 -1.42
C VAL A 69 -39.59 -0.48 -0.12
N LEU A 70 -38.96 -0.28 1.04
CA LEU A 70 -39.63 -0.44 2.33
C LEU A 70 -40.78 0.55 2.49
N ALA A 71 -40.57 1.83 2.17
CA ALA A 71 -41.60 2.85 2.22
C ALA A 71 -42.76 2.52 1.26
N LEU A 72 -42.46 2.07 0.04
CA LEU A 72 -43.47 1.64 -0.93
C LEU A 72 -44.26 0.44 -0.40
N TRP A 73 -43.61 -0.56 0.19
CA TRP A 73 -44.26 -1.73 0.77
C TRP A 73 -45.23 -1.35 1.88
N ILE A 74 -44.81 -0.46 2.79
CA ILE A 74 -45.64 0.03 3.89
C ILE A 74 -46.84 0.81 3.32
N VAL A 75 -46.63 1.71 2.35
CA VAL A 75 -47.70 2.50 1.73
C VAL A 75 -48.72 1.61 1.01
N LEU A 76 -48.27 0.64 0.22
CA LEU A 76 -49.16 -0.27 -0.52
C LEU A 76 -50.00 -1.17 0.40
N ASN A 77 -49.44 -1.62 1.52
CA ASN A 77 -50.15 -2.46 2.50
C ASN A 77 -50.99 -1.64 3.50
N SER A 78 -50.67 -0.36 3.73
CA SER A 78 -51.42 0.54 4.62
C SER A 78 -52.61 1.23 3.93
N LEU A 79 -52.55 1.43 2.61
CA LEU A 79 -53.66 2.01 1.85
C LEU A 79 -54.88 1.06 1.84
N SER A 80 -56.02 1.57 2.30
CA SER A 80 -57.28 0.80 2.47
C SER A 80 -57.84 0.18 1.17
N PHE A 81 -57.31 0.51 -0.01
CA PHE A 81 -57.72 -0.07 -1.29
C PHE A 81 -57.36 -1.56 -1.41
N THR A 82 -56.35 -2.02 -0.66
CA THR A 82 -55.87 -3.41 -0.66
C THR A 82 -56.47 -4.26 0.47
N LYS A 83 -57.41 -3.73 1.27
CA LYS A 83 -58.03 -4.44 2.41
C LYS A 83 -58.81 -5.71 2.05
N MET A 84 -59.16 -5.94 0.78
CA MET A 84 -59.79 -7.21 0.38
C MET A 84 -58.79 -8.36 0.28
N ILE A 85 -57.50 -8.08 0.16
CA ILE A 85 -56.43 -9.08 0.04
C ILE A 85 -55.42 -8.78 1.16
N HIS A 86 -55.67 -9.32 2.35
CA HIS A 86 -54.86 -9.15 3.57
C HIS A 86 -53.48 -9.80 3.42
N PHE A 87 -52.61 -9.22 2.60
CA PHE A 87 -51.30 -9.79 2.31
C PHE A 87 -50.29 -9.55 3.46
N ASP A 88 -50.28 -8.37 4.08
CA ASP A 88 -49.42 -8.04 5.25
C ASP A 88 -50.03 -6.88 6.09
N GLU A 89 -51.00 -7.20 6.96
CA GLU A 89 -51.66 -6.20 7.83
C GLU A 89 -50.76 -5.80 9.02
N SER A 90 -50.95 -4.59 9.56
CA SER A 90 -50.23 -4.11 10.74
C SER A 90 -50.35 -5.14 11.88
N PRO A 91 -49.24 -5.71 12.40
CA PRO A 91 -47.89 -5.13 12.51
C PRO A 91 -46.82 -5.58 11.49
N PHE A 92 -47.18 -5.95 10.25
CA PHE A 92 -46.26 -6.34 9.16
C PHE A 92 -45.37 -7.56 9.44
N ILE A 93 -45.98 -8.72 9.71
CA ILE A 93 -45.25 -9.94 10.12
C ILE A 93 -44.32 -10.47 9.01
N LEU A 94 -44.73 -10.37 7.74
CA LEU A 94 -43.91 -10.86 6.63
C LEU A 94 -42.69 -9.98 6.40
N LEU A 95 -42.88 -8.65 6.45
CA LEU A 95 -41.78 -7.70 6.38
C LEU A 95 -40.77 -7.94 7.50
N ASN A 96 -41.26 -8.14 8.72
CA ASN A 96 -40.42 -8.41 9.88
C ASN A 96 -39.59 -9.70 9.71
N LEU A 97 -40.21 -10.77 9.20
CA LEU A 97 -39.53 -12.04 8.92
C LEU A 97 -38.41 -11.87 7.88
N VAL A 98 -38.70 -11.19 6.77
CA VAL A 98 -37.72 -10.95 5.70
C VAL A 98 -36.55 -10.11 6.21
N LEU A 99 -36.82 -9.03 6.95
CA LEU A 99 -35.79 -8.17 7.51
C LEU A 99 -34.91 -8.91 8.52
N SER A 100 -35.50 -9.76 9.36
CA SER A 100 -34.76 -10.57 10.32
C SER A 100 -33.83 -11.57 9.64
N PHE A 101 -34.29 -12.23 8.57
CA PHE A 101 -33.45 -13.12 7.76
C PHE A 101 -32.31 -12.36 7.06
N LEU A 102 -32.61 -11.20 6.48
CA LEU A 102 -31.64 -10.34 5.82
C LEU A 102 -30.53 -9.91 6.79
N ALA A 103 -30.90 -9.49 8.00
CA ALA A 103 -29.96 -9.12 9.07
C ALA A 103 -29.10 -10.32 9.52
N GLY A 104 -29.69 -11.51 9.64
CA GLY A 104 -28.97 -12.74 9.99
C GLY A 104 -27.90 -13.13 8.95
N PHE A 105 -28.20 -12.94 7.66
CA PHE A 105 -27.25 -13.20 6.57
C PHE A 105 -26.18 -12.11 6.41
N GLN A 106 -26.48 -10.88 6.85
CA GLN A 106 -25.58 -9.74 6.72
C GLN A 106 -24.29 -9.92 7.53
N ALA A 107 -24.37 -10.42 8.78
CA ALA A 107 -23.20 -10.54 9.65
C ALA A 107 -22.10 -11.47 9.08
N PRO A 108 -22.40 -12.69 8.57
CA PRO A 108 -21.41 -13.53 7.89
C PRO A 108 -20.82 -12.90 6.63
N ILE A 109 -21.62 -12.22 5.81
CA ILE A 109 -21.15 -11.57 4.58
C ILE A 109 -20.17 -10.45 4.91
N ILE A 110 -20.50 -9.62 5.91
CA ILE A 110 -19.61 -8.58 6.43
C ILE A 110 -18.33 -9.21 6.96
N MET A 111 -18.43 -10.26 7.79
CA MET A 111 -17.28 -10.95 8.36
C MET A 111 -16.39 -11.59 7.29
N MET A 112 -16.95 -12.17 6.24
CA MET A 112 -16.20 -12.70 5.09
C MET A 112 -15.49 -11.59 4.31
N SER A 113 -16.15 -10.44 4.11
CA SER A 113 -15.53 -9.27 3.47
C SER A 113 -14.39 -8.69 4.31
N GLN A 114 -14.60 -8.58 5.63
CA GLN A 114 -13.59 -8.12 6.59
C GLN A 114 -12.40 -9.07 6.67
N ASN A 115 -12.64 -10.39 6.79
CA ASN A 115 -11.57 -11.39 6.81
C ASN A 115 -10.73 -11.33 5.53
N ARG A 116 -11.36 -11.11 4.37
CA ARG A 116 -10.67 -10.95 3.09
C ARG A 116 -9.84 -9.67 3.03
N GLN A 117 -10.34 -8.55 3.58
CA GLN A 117 -9.58 -7.31 3.73
C GLN A 117 -8.37 -7.51 4.66
N ALA A 118 -8.59 -8.05 5.87
CA ALA A 118 -7.52 -8.30 6.84
C ALA A 118 -6.39 -9.20 6.31
N ILE A 119 -6.72 -10.21 5.48
CA ILE A 119 -5.70 -11.05 4.83
C ILE A 119 -4.87 -10.26 3.81
N ARG A 120 -5.48 -9.32 3.08
CA ARG A 120 -4.75 -8.44 2.16
C ARG A 120 -3.86 -7.47 2.93
N ASP A 121 -4.44 -6.78 3.91
CA ASP A 121 -3.72 -5.78 4.73
C ASP A 121 -2.52 -6.41 5.42
N LYS A 122 -2.68 -7.63 5.98
CA LYS A 122 -1.57 -8.37 6.59
C LYS A 122 -0.44 -8.67 5.61
N LYS A 123 -0.77 -9.05 4.38
CA LYS A 123 0.25 -9.37 3.36
C LYS A 123 0.99 -8.13 2.89
N GLU A 124 0.27 -7.02 2.71
CA GLU A 124 0.85 -5.71 2.40
C GLU A 124 1.81 -5.27 3.52
N THR A 125 1.39 -5.39 4.78
CA THR A 125 2.25 -5.09 5.94
C THR A 125 3.53 -5.94 5.97
N ILE A 126 3.45 -7.24 5.63
CA ILE A 126 4.64 -8.12 5.60
C ILE A 126 5.62 -7.68 4.50
N VAL A 127 5.09 -7.23 3.37
CA VAL A 127 5.89 -6.76 2.24
C VAL A 127 6.58 -5.45 2.58
N ASP A 128 5.84 -4.49 3.14
CA ASP A 128 6.40 -3.21 3.59
C ASP A 128 7.49 -3.41 4.63
N TYR A 129 7.29 -4.36 5.55
CA TYR A 129 8.30 -4.76 6.52
C TYR A 129 9.57 -5.31 5.85
N ALA A 130 9.43 -6.18 4.85
CA ALA A 130 10.57 -6.75 4.13
C ALA A 130 11.34 -5.69 3.34
N ILE A 131 10.65 -4.72 2.72
CA ILE A 131 11.27 -3.59 2.01
C ILE A 131 12.04 -2.72 3.00
N ASN A 132 11.42 -2.32 4.10
CA ASN A 132 12.08 -1.51 5.13
C ASN A 132 13.31 -2.19 5.71
N TYR A 133 13.20 -3.49 6.01
CA TYR A 133 14.34 -4.28 6.49
C TYR A 133 15.48 -4.34 5.47
N LYS A 134 15.17 -4.48 4.18
CA LYS A 134 16.17 -4.48 3.11
C LYS A 134 16.83 -3.12 2.95
N ALA A 135 16.05 -2.04 3.03
CA ALA A 135 16.56 -0.68 2.98
C ALA A 135 17.47 -0.37 4.17
N GLU A 136 17.13 -0.82 5.39
CA GLU A 136 17.98 -0.69 6.58
C GLU A 136 19.32 -1.40 6.37
N GLN A 137 19.31 -2.62 5.83
CA GLN A 137 20.54 -3.36 5.51
C GLN A 137 21.41 -2.63 4.48
N GLU A 138 20.81 -2.05 3.45
CA GLU A 138 21.54 -1.31 2.42
C GLU A 138 22.12 0.01 2.95
N ILE A 139 21.42 0.67 3.89
CA ILE A 139 21.95 1.83 4.60
C ILE A 139 23.17 1.45 5.44
N ASP A 140 23.11 0.34 6.16
CA ASP A 140 24.25 -0.16 6.96
C ASP A 140 25.47 -0.48 6.08
N ASP A 141 25.24 -1.14 4.94
CA ASP A 141 26.31 -1.42 3.97
C ASP A 141 26.91 -0.12 3.39
N MET A 142 26.08 0.85 3.01
CA MET A 142 26.53 2.16 2.57
C MET A 142 27.35 2.89 3.64
N GLN A 143 26.95 2.83 4.92
CA GLN A 143 27.74 3.39 6.03
C GLN A 143 29.09 2.69 6.15
N GLY A 144 29.13 1.37 6.02
CA GLY A 144 30.38 0.61 5.98
C GLY A 144 31.30 1.03 4.83
N HIS A 145 30.74 1.28 3.64
CA HIS A 145 31.48 1.80 2.49
C HIS A 145 32.01 3.22 2.75
N LEU A 146 31.21 4.09 3.37
CA LEU A 146 31.61 5.46 3.71
C LEU A 146 32.76 5.49 4.73
N HIS A 147 32.70 4.69 5.80
CA HIS A 147 33.80 4.61 6.77
C HIS A 147 35.11 4.14 6.13
N ARG A 148 35.06 3.14 5.24
CA ARG A 148 36.26 2.72 4.50
C ARG A 148 36.82 3.82 3.61
N LEU A 149 35.94 4.54 2.92
CA LEU A 149 36.34 5.68 2.09
C LEU A 149 37.00 6.78 2.94
N GLU A 150 36.47 7.07 4.13
CA GLU A 150 37.05 8.04 5.07
C GLU A 150 38.45 7.63 5.54
N ASP A 151 38.65 6.35 5.85
CA ASP A 151 39.96 5.80 6.23
C ASP A 151 40.98 5.92 5.08
N ASP A 152 40.58 5.56 3.85
CA ASP A 152 41.42 5.68 2.65
C ASP A 152 41.79 7.14 2.37
N PHE A 153 40.84 8.07 2.50
CA PHE A 153 41.10 9.51 2.37
C PHE A 153 42.05 10.02 3.45
N ALA A 154 41.95 9.52 4.69
CA ALA A 154 42.84 9.89 5.77
C ALA A 154 44.27 9.35 5.57
N ALA A 155 44.41 8.16 4.99
CA ALA A 155 45.69 7.59 4.60
C ALA A 155 46.33 8.40 3.45
N PHE A 156 45.58 8.65 2.37
CA PHE A 156 46.02 9.46 1.24
C PHE A 156 46.48 10.86 1.67
N ARG A 157 45.74 11.53 2.56
CA ARG A 157 46.15 12.84 3.10
C ARG A 157 47.47 12.80 3.88
N ARG A 158 47.78 11.68 4.53
CA ARG A 158 49.06 11.51 5.24
C ARG A 158 50.21 11.35 4.25
N GLU A 159 50.05 10.48 3.26
CA GLU A 159 51.02 10.25 2.19
C GLU A 159 51.35 11.55 1.43
N VAL A 160 50.33 12.30 1.00
CA VAL A 160 50.52 13.60 0.34
C VAL A 160 51.26 14.61 1.23
N LYS A 161 51.02 14.61 2.56
CA LYS A 161 51.74 15.49 3.48
C LYS A 161 53.21 15.10 3.62
N GLU A 162 53.51 13.80 3.65
CA GLU A 162 54.87 13.28 3.74
C GLU A 162 55.66 13.61 2.45
N ASP A 163 55.09 13.33 1.28
CA ASP A 163 55.70 13.66 -0.02
C ASP A 163 55.99 15.16 -0.16
N LEU A 164 55.04 16.02 0.24
CA LEU A 164 55.24 17.47 0.22
C LEU A 164 56.37 17.92 1.15
N ALA A 165 56.51 17.28 2.32
CA ALA A 165 57.58 17.57 3.25
C ALA A 165 58.95 17.13 2.70
N GLU A 166 59.01 16.00 2.00
CA GLU A 166 60.21 15.50 1.34
C GLU A 166 60.65 16.40 0.20
N ILE A 167 59.72 16.76 -0.70
CA ILE A 167 59.99 17.70 -1.81
C ILE A 167 60.53 19.03 -1.27
N LYS A 168 59.95 19.56 -0.19
CA LYS A 168 60.42 20.79 0.45
C LYS A 168 61.86 20.66 0.96
N ARG A 169 62.21 19.54 1.60
CA ARG A 169 63.58 19.28 2.06
C ARG A 169 64.59 19.17 0.91
N LEU A 170 64.20 18.56 -0.21
CA LEU A 170 65.04 18.45 -1.41
C LEU A 170 65.27 19.81 -2.10
N LEU A 171 64.29 20.71 -2.05
CA LEU A 171 64.42 22.07 -2.55
C LEU A 171 65.29 22.96 -1.64
N GLU A 172 65.23 22.77 -0.32
CA GLU A 172 66.03 23.54 0.65
C GLU A 172 67.50 23.08 0.73
N SER A 173 67.84 21.88 0.24
CA SER A 173 69.20 21.35 0.24
C SER A 173 70.03 21.67 -1.02
N LYS A 174 69.47 22.44 -1.95
CA LYS A 174 70.11 22.91 -3.20
C LYS A 174 70.42 24.39 -3.13
#